data_AF-E4Y3Z8-F1
#
_entry.id   AF-E4Y3Z8-F1
#
_cell.length_a   1.000
_cell.length_b   1.000
_cell.length_c   1.000
_cell.angle_alpha   90.00
_cell.angle_beta   90.00
_cell.angle_gamma   90.00
#
_symmetry.space_group_name_H-M   'P 1'
#
loop_
_entity.id
_entity.type
_entity.pdbx_description
1 polymer ?
#
loop_
_entity_poly.entity_id
_entity_poly.type
_entity_poly.pdbx_seq_one_letter_code
_entity_poly.pdbx_strand_id
1 'polypeptide(L)'
;MTLNHMLYQCVTSDMVARLRSFYELSRWHLTMFSNKFSRSLFLNEPTPLITAFEKQSTRSVTLIVPLYGRLDNFKRFMGVYKNLINTDKELKVIVALSGNVTEQFALTDVAQQALLPNDLNRSNFRVVTCNVPFKKANCLQNAINILEEKDLFFVYDVDLVIDKGFVERIRAVAETEVYFPILMSQFEADKNNWPIVSETSGYWRTWGVGPVAMTKETYDHSARYNQTISGWGNEDTELYENFINKKIKFLRSRDPGIFHPWHSKNCDGLPKESGQYGACVKVNLEHKMNLQKLGNTHLKKRSHFLEFLETDQMIVSPPMPINKKKAVLLLTFGKSGDDYIGEIFNNHEEAFYIYEPIHPLYKLGFKSTSILPRLNLLGDQLACKFENQYDQRLSWAKYSQNINSDQRLDHHGNFPFRSKHKKLCAPPFCHADFSNDLKKCETTCPPASVEQLKSSCEPLVTVTKVIRFVEIEKIKSMAVRWNLDLKILFLARDPRAILEERIPKSSSNFPPYAATNDKINSMEFVCKHTENILKMIQNDPWLNSRSHILRFEDFVSNKEKEVSQILTHAGLRSDARVNEYVEKVQIDPKVTNSWKENLQSRKSSKNFSS
;
A
#
# COMPACT_ATOMS: atom_id res chain seq x y z
N MET A 1 -7.09 -18.21 -23.48
CA MET A 1 -7.72 -18.69 -22.23
C MET A 1 -8.25 -17.47 -21.48
N THR A 2 -9.57 -17.25 -21.53
CA THR A 2 -10.27 -16.21 -20.77
C THR A 2 -10.25 -16.57 -19.29
N LEU A 3 -9.54 -15.79 -18.48
CA LEU A 3 -9.49 -15.93 -17.03
C LEU A 3 -10.88 -15.61 -16.46
N ASN A 4 -11.68 -16.65 -16.19
CA ASN A 4 -12.93 -16.51 -15.46
C ASN A 4 -12.61 -16.18 -14.00
N HIS A 5 -12.86 -14.91 -13.67
CA HIS A 5 -12.71 -14.30 -12.36
C HIS A 5 -13.56 -15.00 -11.28
N MET A 6 -12.91 -15.79 -10.43
CA MET A 6 -13.40 -16.14 -9.09
C MET A 6 -12.21 -16.17 -8.11
N LEU A 7 -12.44 -15.67 -6.88
CA LEU A 7 -11.57 -15.61 -5.68
C LEU A 7 -10.86 -14.26 -5.51
N TYR A 8 -10.96 -13.55 -4.39
CA TYR A 8 -10.77 -13.97 -3.01
C TYR A 8 -11.67 -13.18 -2.02
N GLN A 9 -12.08 -13.79 -0.90
CA GLN A 9 -12.79 -13.08 0.18
C GLN A 9 -11.78 -12.61 1.23
N CYS A 10 -11.49 -11.31 1.27
CA CYS A 10 -10.60 -10.73 2.28
C CYS A 10 -11.33 -10.54 3.63
N VAL A 11 -10.63 -10.84 4.72
CA VAL A 11 -11.09 -10.56 6.09
C VAL A 11 -10.66 -9.15 6.44
N THR A 12 -11.60 -8.21 6.51
CA THR A 12 -11.38 -6.90 7.14
C THR A 12 -11.90 -6.94 8.58
N SER A 13 -11.52 -5.94 9.38
CA SER A 13 -11.86 -5.76 10.80
C SER A 13 -13.36 -5.77 11.15
N ASP A 14 -14.23 -5.86 10.16
CA ASP A 14 -15.67 -5.64 10.29
C ASP A 14 -16.51 -6.92 10.02
N MET A 15 -15.90 -8.11 10.08
CA MET A 15 -16.53 -9.41 9.85
C MET A 15 -17.18 -9.61 8.45
N VAL A 16 -16.42 -10.28 7.56
CA VAL A 16 -16.81 -10.93 6.29
C VAL A 16 -17.29 -10.03 5.15
N ALA A 17 -16.43 -9.79 4.16
CA ALA A 17 -16.83 -9.27 2.84
C ALA A 17 -17.49 -10.35 1.97
N ARG A 18 -18.67 -10.08 1.39
CA ARG A 18 -19.40 -10.98 0.45
C ARG A 18 -19.43 -10.41 -0.97
N LEU A 19 -19.11 -11.25 -1.97
CA LEU A 19 -19.45 -11.02 -3.39
C LEU A 19 -20.78 -11.71 -3.71
N ARG A 20 -21.70 -11.02 -4.41
CA ARG A 20 -22.89 -11.61 -5.05
C ARG A 20 -22.96 -11.16 -6.50
N SER A 21 -23.45 -12.05 -7.36
CA SER A 21 -23.78 -11.76 -8.75
C SER A 21 -25.28 -11.48 -8.91
N PHE A 22 -25.63 -10.57 -9.83
CA PHE A 22 -26.97 -10.41 -10.38
C PHE A 22 -26.89 -10.60 -11.91
N TYR A 23 -27.96 -11.16 -12.49
CA TYR A 23 -28.06 -11.45 -13.92
C TYR A 23 -29.10 -10.50 -14.52
N GLU A 24 -28.67 -9.57 -15.35
CA GLU A 24 -29.55 -8.65 -16.08
C GLU A 24 -29.00 -8.48 -17.51
N LEU A 25 -29.87 -8.54 -18.51
CA LEU A 25 -29.56 -8.30 -19.93
C LEU A 25 -28.36 -9.10 -20.50
N SER A 26 -28.26 -10.38 -20.12
CA SER A 26 -27.33 -11.34 -20.73
C SER A 26 -25.83 -11.00 -20.53
N ARG A 27 -25.49 -10.13 -19.58
CA ARG A 27 -24.11 -9.81 -19.18
C ARG A 27 -23.95 -9.82 -17.66
N TRP A 28 -22.79 -10.28 -17.19
CA TRP A 28 -22.45 -10.28 -15.76
C TRP A 28 -21.87 -8.92 -15.36
N HIS A 29 -22.40 -8.31 -14.31
CA HIS A 29 -21.84 -7.10 -13.68
C HIS A 29 -21.33 -7.40 -12.27
N LEU A 30 -20.18 -6.81 -11.92
CA LEU A 30 -19.44 -7.06 -10.68
C LEU A 30 -19.65 -5.89 -9.70
N THR A 31 -20.23 -6.14 -8.52
CA THR A 31 -20.48 -5.11 -7.50
C THR A 31 -19.78 -5.49 -6.18
N MET A 32 -18.92 -4.60 -5.71
CA MET A 32 -18.14 -4.74 -4.47
C MET A 32 -18.91 -4.06 -3.31
N PHE A 33 -19.25 -4.80 -2.26
CA PHE A 33 -19.81 -4.23 -1.03
C PHE A 33 -18.75 -4.30 0.08
N SER A 34 -18.15 -3.16 0.39
CA SER A 34 -17.32 -2.91 1.57
C SER A 34 -17.90 -1.68 2.26
N ASN A 35 -18.16 -1.75 3.56
CA ASN A 35 -18.30 -0.52 4.35
C ASN A 35 -16.87 0.02 4.55
N LYS A 36 -16.50 0.97 3.69
CA LYS A 36 -15.20 1.67 3.58
C LYS A 36 -14.01 0.86 3.06
N PHE A 37 -13.93 0.70 1.74
CA PHE A 37 -13.21 1.62 0.85
C PHE A 37 -13.55 1.29 -0.62
N SER A 38 -13.89 2.35 -1.34
CA SER A 38 -14.21 2.35 -2.75
C SER A 38 -12.96 2.58 -3.62
N ARG A 39 -12.80 1.68 -4.59
CA ARG A 39 -12.44 1.84 -6.02
C ARG A 39 -11.08 2.39 -6.49
N SER A 40 -10.56 1.60 -7.43
CA SER A 40 -9.87 1.94 -8.69
C SER A 40 -8.42 2.42 -8.66
N LEU A 41 -7.55 1.45 -8.95
CA LEU A 41 -6.43 1.64 -9.86
C LEU A 41 -6.91 2.28 -11.17
N PHE A 42 -6.10 3.20 -11.67
CA PHE A 42 -6.27 3.98 -12.88
C PHE A 42 -6.63 3.13 -14.12
N LEU A 43 -7.87 3.30 -14.60
CA LEU A 43 -8.16 3.40 -16.01
C LEU A 43 -7.83 4.83 -16.41
N ASN A 44 -6.91 5.02 -17.36
CA ASN A 44 -6.91 6.22 -18.19
C ASN A 44 -8.03 6.06 -19.21
N GLU A 45 -9.26 6.19 -18.74
CA GLU A 45 -10.33 6.72 -19.56
C GLU A 45 -10.77 8.01 -18.88
N PRO A 46 -11.13 9.06 -19.64
CA PRO A 46 -11.77 10.22 -19.04
C PRO A 46 -13.05 9.70 -18.40
N THR A 47 -13.02 9.45 -17.09
CA THR A 47 -14.23 9.28 -16.32
C THR A 47 -15.00 10.55 -16.61
N PRO A 48 -16.19 10.48 -17.24
CA PRO A 48 -17.10 11.58 -17.09
C PRO A 48 -17.27 11.61 -15.58
N LEU A 49 -16.72 12.63 -14.90
CA LEU A 49 -17.27 13.08 -13.63
C LEU A 49 -18.76 12.90 -13.83
N ILE A 50 -19.44 12.15 -12.96
CA ILE A 50 -20.91 12.13 -12.96
C ILE A 50 -21.25 13.56 -13.23
N THR A 51 -21.79 13.80 -14.43
CA THR A 51 -22.28 15.09 -14.80
C THR A 51 -23.37 15.22 -13.78
N ALA A 52 -23.07 15.88 -12.66
CA ALA A 52 -24.02 16.23 -11.64
C ALA A 52 -24.90 17.34 -12.24
N PHE A 53 -25.47 17.02 -13.39
CA PHE A 53 -26.41 17.79 -14.16
C PHE A 53 -27.82 17.31 -13.86
N GLU A 54 -28.02 16.25 -13.08
CA GLU A 54 -29.36 15.82 -12.70
C GLU A 54 -29.87 16.43 -11.39
N LYS A 55 -29.01 17.09 -10.60
CA LYS A 55 -29.43 18.08 -9.59
C LYS A 55 -28.37 19.18 -9.46
N GLN A 56 -28.53 20.27 -10.22
CA GLN A 56 -27.89 21.54 -9.87
C GLN A 56 -28.48 22.01 -8.54
N SER A 57 -27.87 21.60 -7.43
CA SER A 57 -28.19 22.15 -6.12
C SER A 57 -27.83 23.63 -6.14
N THR A 58 -28.82 24.50 -5.97
CA THR A 58 -28.62 25.96 -5.84
C THR A 58 -28.27 26.35 -4.41
N ARG A 59 -27.80 25.41 -3.59
CA ARG A 59 -27.49 25.67 -2.19
C ARG A 59 -26.30 26.60 -2.07
N SER A 60 -26.38 27.59 -1.19
CA SER A 60 -25.26 28.46 -0.89
C SER A 60 -24.07 27.70 -0.29
N VAL A 61 -22.86 28.02 -0.73
CA VAL A 61 -21.60 27.54 -0.13
C VAL A 61 -20.84 28.73 0.42
N THR A 62 -20.48 28.70 1.70
CA THR A 62 -19.71 29.77 2.34
C THR A 62 -18.24 29.37 2.46
N LEU A 63 -17.34 30.10 1.79
CA LEU A 63 -15.90 29.93 1.95
C LEU A 63 -15.44 30.65 3.23
N ILE A 64 -14.89 29.92 4.19
CA ILE A 64 -14.30 30.48 5.41
C ILE A 64 -12.79 30.54 5.25
N VAL A 65 -12.24 31.75 5.22
CA VAL A 65 -10.80 32.00 4.98
C VAL A 65 -10.14 32.51 6.27
N PRO A 66 -9.49 31.66 7.07
CA PRO A 66 -8.67 32.14 8.19
C PRO A 66 -7.42 32.86 7.67
N LEU A 67 -7.16 34.06 8.17
CA LEU A 67 -6.08 34.91 7.66
C LEU A 67 -5.25 35.56 8.79
N TYR A 68 -3.93 35.48 8.65
CA TYR A 68 -2.94 36.15 9.50
C TYR A 68 -1.69 36.46 8.67
N GLY A 69 -1.37 37.74 8.45
CA GLY A 69 -0.12 38.17 7.80
C GLY A 69 0.08 37.72 6.34
N ARG A 70 -1.00 37.51 5.57
CA ARG A 70 -0.95 36.95 4.18
C ARG A 70 -1.73 37.77 3.15
N LEU A 71 -1.56 39.10 3.14
CA LEU A 71 -2.32 40.00 2.25
C LEU A 71 -2.14 39.69 0.76
N ASP A 72 -0.94 39.30 0.31
CA ASP A 72 -0.72 38.99 -1.11
C ASP A 72 -1.40 37.68 -1.54
N ASN A 73 -1.43 36.67 -0.66
CA ASN A 73 -2.18 35.44 -0.89
C ASN A 73 -3.67 35.74 -0.94
N PHE A 74 -4.14 36.67 -0.10
CA PHE A 74 -5.52 37.14 -0.13
C PHE A 74 -5.88 37.86 -1.44
N LYS A 75 -5.00 38.69 -2.01
CA LYS A 75 -5.21 39.29 -3.34
C LYS A 75 -5.39 38.22 -4.43
N ARG A 76 -4.56 37.17 -4.41
CA ARG A 76 -4.71 36.03 -5.33
C ARG A 76 -6.03 35.30 -5.11
N PHE A 77 -6.38 35.03 -3.85
CA PHE A 77 -7.68 34.45 -3.48
C PHE A 77 -8.85 35.27 -4.04
N MET A 78 -8.84 36.60 -3.91
CA MET A 78 -9.91 37.44 -4.45
C MET A 78 -10.00 37.37 -5.99
N GLY A 79 -8.88 37.20 -6.68
CA GLY A 79 -8.87 36.92 -8.12
C GLY A 79 -9.54 35.58 -8.48
N VAL A 80 -9.25 34.53 -7.72
CA VAL A 80 -9.92 33.21 -7.86
C VAL A 80 -11.41 33.34 -7.56
N TYR A 81 -11.76 33.99 -6.45
CA TYR A 81 -13.13 34.18 -6.00
C TYR A 81 -13.97 34.95 -7.02
N LYS A 82 -13.43 36.04 -7.59
CA LYS A 82 -14.05 36.81 -8.67
C LYS A 82 -14.45 35.92 -9.86
N ASN A 83 -13.56 35.03 -10.27
CA ASN A 83 -13.84 34.12 -11.39
C ASN A 83 -14.96 33.12 -11.04
N LEU A 84 -14.98 32.60 -9.82
CA LEU A 84 -16.01 31.66 -9.37
C LEU A 84 -17.39 32.32 -9.34
N ILE A 85 -17.52 33.50 -8.72
CA ILE A 85 -18.82 34.18 -8.55
C ILE A 85 -19.45 34.68 -9.86
N ASN A 86 -18.67 34.75 -10.94
CA ASN A 86 -19.20 35.02 -12.28
C ASN A 86 -20.07 33.86 -12.77
N THR A 87 -19.71 32.63 -12.39
CA THR A 87 -20.37 31.39 -12.81
C THR A 87 -21.25 30.75 -11.73
N ASP A 88 -21.12 31.22 -10.48
CA ASP A 88 -21.81 30.68 -9.33
C ASP A 88 -22.37 31.81 -8.46
N LYS A 89 -23.69 32.00 -8.52
CA LYS A 89 -24.33 33.12 -7.83
C LYS A 89 -24.53 32.91 -6.32
N GLU A 90 -24.36 31.68 -5.86
CA GLU A 90 -24.66 31.21 -4.51
C GLU A 90 -23.39 31.01 -3.65
N LEU A 91 -22.23 31.43 -4.16
CA LEU A 91 -20.98 31.35 -3.43
C LEU A 91 -20.80 32.59 -2.53
N LYS A 92 -20.64 32.36 -1.23
CA LYS A 92 -20.41 33.39 -0.20
C LYS A 92 -19.00 33.29 0.37
N VAL A 93 -18.54 34.33 1.07
CA VAL A 93 -17.21 34.34 1.70
C VAL A 93 -17.21 35.06 3.05
N ILE A 94 -16.54 34.44 4.02
CA ILE A 94 -16.23 35.01 5.33
C ILE A 94 -14.72 34.93 5.56
N VAL A 95 -14.09 36.07 5.81
CA VAL A 95 -12.66 36.16 6.14
C VAL A 95 -12.52 36.25 7.66
N ALA A 96 -11.88 35.28 8.28
CA ALA A 96 -11.60 35.28 9.71
C ALA A 96 -10.20 35.84 9.96
N LEU A 97 -10.11 37.13 10.24
CA LEU A 97 -8.87 37.89 10.36
C LEU A 97 -8.38 37.94 11.81
N SER A 98 -7.14 37.49 12.03
CA SER A 98 -6.36 37.91 13.19
C SER A 98 -5.45 39.03 12.75
N GLY A 99 -5.80 40.25 13.11
CA GLY A 99 -5.13 41.44 12.62
C GLY A 99 -5.72 42.69 13.23
N ASN A 100 -5.04 43.81 13.03
CA ASN A 100 -5.52 45.09 13.52
C ASN A 100 -6.52 45.75 12.53
N VAL A 101 -7.06 46.89 12.95
CA VAL A 101 -8.01 47.68 12.15
C VAL A 101 -7.43 48.06 10.78
N THR A 102 -6.12 48.35 10.69
CA THR A 102 -5.44 48.68 9.44
C THR A 102 -5.43 47.49 8.46
N GLU A 103 -5.15 46.28 8.95
CA GLU A 103 -5.20 45.06 8.13
C GLU A 103 -6.64 44.79 7.67
N GLN A 104 -7.63 45.02 8.53
CA GLN A 104 -9.04 44.90 8.15
C GLN A 104 -9.44 45.86 7.04
N PHE A 105 -9.01 47.13 7.11
CA PHE A 105 -9.22 48.11 6.04
C PHE A 105 -8.54 47.67 4.74
N ALA A 106 -7.29 47.19 4.81
CA ALA A 106 -6.55 46.73 3.64
C ALA A 106 -7.24 45.55 2.94
N LEU A 107 -7.80 44.58 3.67
CA LEU A 107 -8.55 43.47 3.07
C LEU A 107 -9.85 43.94 2.43
N THR A 108 -10.53 44.88 3.08
CA THR A 108 -11.78 45.45 2.56
C THR A 108 -11.53 46.21 1.26
N ASP A 109 -10.46 47.01 1.20
CA ASP A 109 -10.02 47.72 0.00
C ASP A 109 -9.65 46.74 -1.13
N VAL A 110 -8.88 45.68 -0.83
CA VAL A 110 -8.57 44.63 -1.82
C VAL A 110 -9.84 43.96 -2.36
N ALA A 111 -10.82 43.69 -1.50
CA ALA A 111 -12.09 43.09 -1.94
C ALA A 111 -12.92 44.06 -2.80
N GLN A 112 -12.96 45.34 -2.44
CA GLN A 112 -13.63 46.41 -3.18
C GLN A 112 -13.00 46.69 -4.55
N GLN A 113 -11.69 46.55 -4.67
CA GLN A 113 -10.99 46.65 -5.96
C GLN A 113 -11.22 45.43 -6.84
N ALA A 114 -11.35 44.24 -6.23
CA ALA A 114 -11.53 43.00 -6.97
C ALA A 114 -12.95 42.85 -7.55
N LEU A 115 -13.97 43.24 -6.79
CA LEU A 115 -15.38 42.94 -7.05
C LEU A 115 -16.23 44.20 -7.24
N LEU A 116 -17.28 44.13 -8.07
CA LEU A 116 -18.26 45.21 -8.20
C LEU A 116 -19.12 45.32 -6.93
N PRO A 117 -19.68 46.51 -6.60
CA PRO A 117 -20.51 46.70 -5.39
C PRO A 117 -21.66 45.70 -5.25
N ASN A 118 -22.34 45.36 -6.35
CA ASN A 118 -23.41 44.37 -6.35
C ASN A 118 -22.91 42.95 -6.09
N ASP A 119 -21.73 42.59 -6.59
CA ASP A 119 -21.12 41.28 -6.34
C ASP A 119 -20.63 41.15 -4.90
N LEU A 120 -20.10 42.23 -4.31
CA LEU A 120 -19.76 42.28 -2.88
C LEU A 120 -20.98 42.04 -2.00
N ASN A 121 -22.08 42.75 -2.26
CA ASN A 121 -23.31 42.58 -1.50
C ASN A 121 -23.86 41.16 -1.64
N ARG A 122 -23.93 40.64 -2.88
CA ARG A 122 -24.41 39.27 -3.16
C ARG A 122 -23.52 38.19 -2.54
N SER A 123 -22.20 38.36 -2.57
CA SER A 123 -21.24 37.44 -1.94
C SER A 123 -21.35 37.39 -0.42
N ASN A 124 -22.11 38.32 0.19
CA ASN A 124 -22.18 38.50 1.63
C ASN A 124 -20.77 38.55 2.24
N PHE A 125 -19.86 39.29 1.62
CA PHE A 125 -18.47 39.40 2.03
C PHE A 125 -18.41 39.96 3.45
N ARG A 126 -17.91 39.17 4.40
CA ARG A 126 -17.77 39.55 5.81
C ARG A 126 -16.33 39.37 6.27
N VAL A 127 -15.85 40.31 7.08
CA VAL A 127 -14.61 40.15 7.84
C VAL A 127 -14.96 40.02 9.31
N VAL A 128 -14.46 38.95 9.92
CA VAL A 128 -14.70 38.61 11.32
C VAL A 128 -13.36 38.63 12.02
N THR A 129 -13.25 39.37 13.11
CA THR A 129 -12.01 39.44 13.88
C THR A 129 -11.89 38.24 14.83
N CYS A 130 -10.65 37.82 15.08
CA CYS A 130 -10.34 36.80 16.06
C CYS A 130 -9.21 37.23 17.00
N ASN A 131 -9.02 36.45 18.06
CA ASN A 131 -8.13 36.82 19.15
C ASN A 131 -6.68 37.02 18.67
N VAL A 132 -5.98 37.93 19.38
CA VAL A 132 -4.54 38.17 19.24
C VAL A 132 -3.90 37.74 20.56
N PRO A 133 -2.85 36.90 20.56
CA PRO A 133 -2.12 36.35 19.41
C PRO A 133 -2.96 35.36 18.58
N PHE A 134 -2.60 35.19 17.30
CA PHE A 134 -3.34 34.36 16.33
C PHE A 134 -3.56 32.93 16.84
N LYS A 135 -4.82 32.48 16.76
CA LYS A 135 -5.23 31.10 17.00
C LYS A 135 -6.20 30.67 15.91
N LYS A 136 -5.74 29.83 14.97
CA LYS A 136 -6.52 29.40 13.80
C LYS A 136 -7.87 28.79 14.20
N ALA A 137 -7.89 27.91 15.21
CA ALA A 137 -9.11 27.29 15.74
C ALA A 137 -10.14 28.33 16.21
N ASN A 138 -9.70 29.39 16.91
CA ASN A 138 -10.60 30.46 17.36
C ASN A 138 -11.12 31.29 16.17
N CYS A 139 -10.27 31.62 15.19
CA CYS A 139 -10.70 32.32 13.99
C CYS A 139 -11.76 31.54 13.21
N LEU A 140 -11.54 30.24 13.02
CA LEU A 140 -12.51 29.35 12.38
C LEU A 140 -13.81 29.30 13.19
N GLN A 141 -13.74 29.15 14.51
CA GLN A 141 -14.94 29.12 15.36
C GLN A 141 -15.75 30.43 15.26
N ASN A 142 -15.08 31.60 15.31
CA ASN A 142 -15.77 32.90 15.22
C ASN A 142 -16.52 33.04 13.89
N ALA A 143 -15.92 32.59 12.78
CA ALA A 143 -16.58 32.59 11.48
C ALA A 143 -17.73 31.59 11.39
N ILE A 144 -17.55 30.36 11.90
CA ILE A 144 -18.59 29.31 11.90
C ILE A 144 -19.80 29.71 12.77
N ASN A 145 -19.59 30.49 13.84
CA ASN A 145 -20.67 30.97 14.71
C ASN A 145 -21.68 31.90 14.00
N ILE A 146 -21.30 32.48 12.86
CA ILE A 146 -22.16 33.38 12.07
C ILE A 146 -23.11 32.60 11.17
N LEU A 147 -22.78 31.34 10.88
CA LEU A 147 -23.56 30.48 10.01
C LEU A 147 -24.84 30.01 10.70
N GLU A 148 -25.88 29.73 9.91
CA GLU A 148 -27.09 29.05 10.36
C GLU A 148 -26.88 27.53 10.36
N GLU A 149 -27.68 26.76 11.10
CA GLU A 149 -27.46 25.30 11.27
C GLU A 149 -27.33 24.54 9.94
N LYS A 150 -28.12 24.94 8.94
CA LYS A 150 -28.16 24.30 7.63
C LYS A 150 -27.14 24.91 6.66
N ASP A 151 -26.41 25.97 7.01
CA ASP A 151 -25.41 26.53 6.11
C ASP A 151 -24.30 25.52 5.82
N LEU A 152 -23.97 25.42 4.53
CA LEU A 152 -22.86 24.62 4.02
C LEU A 152 -21.63 25.52 3.89
N PHE A 153 -20.52 25.13 4.51
CA PHE A 153 -19.29 25.90 4.45
C PHE A 153 -18.09 25.04 4.06
N PHE A 154 -17.04 25.70 3.58
CA PHE A 154 -15.74 25.12 3.28
C PHE A 154 -14.64 25.92 3.97
N VAL A 155 -13.79 25.25 4.73
CA VAL A 155 -12.58 25.85 5.31
C VAL A 155 -11.54 25.99 4.21
N TYR A 156 -11.30 27.22 3.78
CA TYR A 156 -10.48 27.58 2.64
C TYR A 156 -9.13 28.12 3.14
N ASP A 157 -8.05 27.39 2.90
CA ASP A 157 -6.70 27.93 3.09
C ASP A 157 -6.40 28.94 1.97
N VAL A 158 -6.04 30.17 2.33
CA VAL A 158 -5.85 31.30 1.40
C VAL A 158 -4.81 31.01 0.31
N ASP A 159 -3.93 30.04 0.55
CA ASP A 159 -2.93 29.59 -0.40
C ASP A 159 -3.42 28.59 -1.45
N LEU A 160 -4.71 28.26 -1.44
CA LEU A 160 -5.32 27.36 -2.40
C LEU A 160 -5.93 28.09 -3.58
N VAL A 161 -6.10 27.36 -4.67
CA VAL A 161 -6.87 27.71 -5.85
C VAL A 161 -7.93 26.63 -6.03
N ILE A 162 -9.19 27.03 -6.27
CA ILE A 162 -10.27 26.10 -6.57
C ILE A 162 -10.98 26.46 -7.88
N ASP A 163 -11.60 25.48 -8.51
CA ASP A 163 -12.45 25.67 -9.69
C ASP A 163 -13.95 25.53 -9.38
N LYS A 164 -14.78 25.84 -10.38
CA LYS A 164 -16.25 25.72 -10.27
C LYS A 164 -16.69 24.27 -9.98
N GLY A 165 -16.06 23.29 -10.62
CA GLY A 165 -16.40 21.89 -10.43
C GLY A 165 -16.17 21.42 -9.00
N PHE A 166 -15.16 21.97 -8.32
CA PHE A 166 -14.91 21.72 -6.90
C PHE A 166 -16.06 22.23 -6.02
N VAL A 167 -16.54 23.44 -6.28
CA VAL A 167 -17.70 24.01 -5.55
C VAL A 167 -18.95 23.16 -5.76
N GLU A 168 -19.19 22.68 -6.99
CA GLU A 168 -20.31 21.77 -7.29
C GLU A 168 -20.18 20.44 -6.54
N ARG A 169 -18.97 19.88 -6.44
CA ARG A 169 -18.70 18.66 -5.64
C ARG A 169 -18.90 18.89 -4.15
N ILE A 170 -18.54 20.06 -3.62
CA ILE A 170 -18.87 20.43 -2.24
C ILE A 170 -20.39 20.35 -2.04
N ARG A 171 -21.20 20.95 -2.92
CA ARG A 171 -22.67 20.87 -2.78
C ARG A 171 -23.20 19.44 -2.83
N ALA A 172 -22.66 18.61 -3.72
CA ALA A 172 -23.13 17.25 -3.91
C ALA A 172 -22.79 16.31 -2.73
N VAL A 173 -21.69 16.57 -2.02
CA VAL A 173 -21.18 15.66 -0.98
C VAL A 173 -21.44 16.22 0.42
N ALA A 174 -21.06 17.47 0.65
CA ALA A 174 -20.95 18.07 1.97
C ALA A 174 -22.30 18.37 2.65
N GLU A 175 -23.40 18.18 1.91
CA GLU A 175 -24.76 18.21 2.44
C GLU A 175 -25.08 16.98 3.30
N THR A 176 -24.59 15.80 2.91
CA THR A 176 -24.91 14.53 3.59
C THR A 176 -23.75 13.96 4.41
N GLU A 177 -22.51 14.28 4.03
CA GLU A 177 -21.30 13.72 4.64
C GLU A 177 -20.21 14.79 4.68
N VAL A 178 -19.35 14.79 5.71
CA VAL A 178 -18.22 15.74 5.73
C VAL A 178 -17.29 15.46 4.54
N TYR A 179 -16.93 16.48 3.76
CA TYR A 179 -16.04 16.33 2.61
C TYR A 179 -14.62 16.83 2.91
N PHE A 180 -13.66 15.91 2.92
CA PHE A 180 -12.24 16.18 3.10
C PHE A 180 -11.49 16.00 1.77
N PRO A 181 -11.32 17.03 0.93
CA PRO A 181 -10.57 16.89 -0.31
C PRO A 181 -9.09 16.58 -0.07
N ILE A 182 -8.53 15.72 -0.92
CA ILE A 182 -7.09 15.53 -1.09
C ILE A 182 -6.67 16.41 -2.26
N LEU A 183 -5.96 17.49 -1.96
CA LEU A 183 -5.51 18.47 -2.94
C LEU A 183 -4.13 18.14 -3.54
N MET A 184 -3.89 18.69 -4.72
CA MET A 184 -2.60 18.59 -5.41
C MET A 184 -1.69 19.77 -5.03
N SER A 185 -0.46 19.50 -4.60
CA SER A 185 0.56 20.51 -4.32
C SER A 185 1.59 20.58 -5.44
N GLN A 186 1.86 21.77 -5.94
CA GLN A 186 2.85 22.00 -6.99
C GLN A 186 4.28 21.81 -6.48
N PHE A 187 5.16 21.31 -7.34
CA PHE A 187 6.59 21.29 -7.08
C PHE A 187 7.24 22.67 -7.33
N GLU A 188 8.29 22.97 -6.57
CA GLU A 188 9.17 24.13 -6.77
C GLU A 188 9.78 24.14 -8.17
N ALA A 189 10.18 22.96 -8.65
CA ALA A 189 10.76 22.79 -9.98
C ALA A 189 9.79 23.13 -11.13
N ASP A 190 8.51 23.34 -10.84
CA ASP A 190 7.47 23.67 -11.80
C ASP A 190 6.76 24.99 -11.43
N LYS A 191 7.34 25.81 -10.54
CA LYS A 191 6.79 27.07 -10.03
C LYS A 191 6.41 28.12 -11.10
N ASN A 192 7.03 28.05 -12.27
CA ASN A 192 6.78 28.99 -13.37
C ASN A 192 5.69 28.50 -14.34
N ASN A 193 5.23 27.27 -14.20
CA ASN A 193 4.21 26.68 -15.07
C ASN A 193 2.84 26.83 -14.39
N TRP A 194 1.83 27.28 -15.14
CA TRP A 194 0.45 27.25 -14.63
C TRP A 194 0.03 25.80 -14.37
N PRO A 195 -0.71 25.52 -13.29
CA PRO A 195 -0.87 24.15 -12.86
C PRO A 195 -1.69 23.31 -13.82
N ILE A 196 -1.01 22.36 -14.45
CA ILE A 196 -1.63 21.17 -15.03
C ILE A 196 -1.65 20.14 -13.90
N VAL A 197 -2.83 19.66 -13.51
CA VAL A 197 -2.95 18.59 -12.50
C VAL A 197 -2.32 17.32 -13.07
N SER A 198 -1.09 17.04 -12.65
CA SER A 198 -0.30 15.89 -13.10
C SER A 198 0.67 15.49 -11.99
N GLU A 199 1.01 14.20 -11.93
CA GLU A 199 2.04 13.68 -11.03
C GLU A 199 3.46 14.14 -11.42
N THR A 200 3.62 14.74 -12.60
CA THR A 200 4.88 15.33 -13.06
C THR A 200 5.12 16.74 -12.53
N SER A 201 4.05 17.52 -12.35
CA SER A 201 4.07 18.95 -11.95
C SER A 201 3.75 19.16 -10.47
N GLY A 202 3.18 18.16 -9.80
CA GLY A 202 2.85 18.20 -8.38
C GLY A 202 2.63 16.81 -7.78
N TYR A 203 2.20 16.79 -6.52
CA TYR A 203 1.83 15.56 -5.81
C TYR A 203 0.54 15.72 -5.00
N TRP A 204 -0.24 14.64 -4.93
CA TRP A 204 -1.41 14.59 -4.07
C TRP A 204 -0.98 14.51 -2.61
N ARG A 205 -1.45 15.44 -1.76
CA ARG A 205 -1.07 15.46 -0.35
C ARG A 205 -1.67 14.25 0.38
N THR A 206 -0.84 13.26 0.70
CA THR A 206 -1.31 12.06 1.43
C THR A 206 -1.69 12.36 2.89
N TRP A 207 -1.28 13.52 3.40
CA TRP A 207 -1.54 14.00 4.77
C TRP A 207 -2.03 15.46 4.75
N GLY A 208 -2.90 15.80 5.72
CA GLY A 208 -3.49 17.14 5.88
C GLY A 208 -5.01 17.14 5.68
N VAL A 209 -5.74 17.70 6.65
CA VAL A 209 -7.21 17.65 6.73
C VAL A 209 -7.84 19.02 6.98
N GLY A 210 -7.04 20.09 6.97
CA GLY A 210 -7.50 21.47 7.15
C GLY A 210 -8.57 21.90 6.15
N PRO A 211 -8.40 21.67 4.83
CA PRO A 211 -9.46 21.88 3.87
C PRO A 211 -10.58 20.86 4.08
N VAL A 212 -11.76 21.34 4.45
CA VAL A 212 -12.91 20.51 4.76
C VAL A 212 -14.21 21.27 4.50
N ALA A 213 -15.21 20.60 3.91
CA ALA A 213 -16.56 21.12 3.77
C ALA A 213 -17.57 20.30 4.56
N MET A 214 -18.52 20.97 5.20
CA MET A 214 -19.61 20.35 5.97
C MET A 214 -20.72 21.36 6.26
N THR A 215 -21.87 20.88 6.73
CA THR A 215 -22.89 21.75 7.31
C THR A 215 -22.51 22.19 8.73
N LYS A 216 -22.98 23.37 9.17
CA LYS A 216 -22.81 23.81 10.57
C LYS A 216 -23.40 22.82 11.56
N GLU A 217 -24.56 22.23 11.28
CA GLU A 217 -25.17 21.17 12.07
C GLU A 217 -24.21 19.98 12.26
N THR A 218 -23.53 19.53 11.20
CA THR A 218 -22.56 18.43 11.30
C THR A 218 -21.34 18.83 12.13
N TYR A 219 -20.88 20.07 11.96
CA TYR A 219 -19.81 20.64 12.79
C TYR A 219 -20.20 20.67 14.27
N ASP A 220 -21.42 21.09 14.60
CA ASP A 220 -21.90 21.20 15.98
C ASP A 220 -22.12 19.85 16.66
N HIS A 221 -22.45 18.80 15.91
CA HIS A 221 -22.49 17.42 16.41
C HIS A 221 -21.10 16.82 16.66
N SER A 222 -20.04 17.39 16.08
CA SER A 222 -18.65 17.00 16.34
C SER A 222 -18.17 17.50 17.72
N ALA A 223 -16.87 17.38 18.03
CA ALA A 223 -16.28 18.03 19.21
C ALA A 223 -15.93 19.51 18.95
N ARG A 224 -16.21 20.03 17.75
CA ARG A 224 -15.77 21.34 17.26
C ARG A 224 -14.25 21.48 17.28
N TYR A 225 -13.74 22.62 16.85
CA TYR A 225 -12.30 22.90 16.94
C TYR A 225 -11.85 23.08 18.39
N ASN A 226 -10.72 22.46 18.74
CA ASN A 226 -10.07 22.69 20.03
C ASN A 226 -9.41 24.09 20.07
N GLN A 227 -10.09 25.04 20.71
CA GLN A 227 -9.64 26.44 20.79
C GLN A 227 -8.48 26.68 21.78
N THR A 228 -8.03 25.66 22.51
CA THR A 228 -6.89 25.78 23.42
C THR A 228 -5.55 25.84 22.67
N ILE A 229 -5.51 25.35 21.43
CA ILE A 229 -4.33 25.36 20.56
C ILE A 229 -3.92 26.81 20.27
N SER A 230 -2.63 27.12 20.51
CA SER A 230 -2.03 28.41 20.17
C SER A 230 -1.44 28.37 18.76
N GLY A 231 -1.61 29.44 17.97
CA GLY A 231 -1.10 29.48 16.59
C GLY A 231 -1.91 28.61 15.64
N TRP A 232 -1.24 27.71 14.91
CA TRP A 232 -1.81 26.83 13.89
C TRP A 232 -1.22 25.41 14.00
N GLY A 233 -1.98 24.40 13.55
CA GLY A 233 -1.55 23.00 13.52
C GLY A 233 -2.25 22.15 14.59
N ASN A 234 -2.56 20.91 14.21
CA ASN A 234 -3.27 19.91 15.00
C ASN A 234 -4.78 20.13 15.17
N GLU A 235 -5.30 21.37 15.02
CA GLU A 235 -6.73 21.64 15.20
C GLU A 235 -7.60 20.88 14.20
N ASP A 236 -7.11 20.72 12.97
CA ASP A 236 -7.75 20.00 11.89
C ASP A 236 -7.64 18.48 12.07
N THR A 237 -6.49 18.00 12.52
CA THR A 237 -6.26 16.58 12.87
C THR A 237 -7.17 16.13 14.00
N GLU A 238 -7.27 16.89 15.09
CA GLU A 238 -8.13 16.57 16.23
C GLU A 238 -9.62 16.53 15.81
N LEU A 239 -10.06 17.47 14.97
CA LEU A 239 -11.42 17.47 14.43
C LEU A 239 -11.67 16.23 13.55
N TYR A 240 -10.71 15.87 12.68
CA TYR A 240 -10.79 14.69 11.84
C TYR A 240 -10.85 13.37 12.64
N GLU A 241 -9.99 13.23 13.65
CA GLU A 241 -10.01 12.09 14.58
C GLU A 241 -11.32 12.02 15.36
N ASN A 242 -11.89 13.18 15.73
CA ASN A 242 -13.19 13.22 16.39
C ASN A 242 -14.32 12.68 15.48
N PHE A 243 -14.32 13.02 14.20
CA PHE A 243 -15.29 12.46 13.25
C PHE A 243 -15.20 10.94 13.17
N ILE A 244 -13.99 10.37 13.20
CA ILE A 244 -13.77 8.92 13.26
C ILE A 244 -14.35 8.35 14.56
N ASN A 245 -13.99 8.93 15.70
CA ASN A 245 -14.38 8.43 17.03
C ASN A 245 -15.90 8.50 17.25
N LYS A 246 -16.55 9.57 16.78
CA LYS A 246 -18.02 9.74 16.85
C LYS A 246 -18.77 9.03 15.71
N LYS A 247 -18.07 8.31 14.82
CA LYS A 247 -18.65 7.63 13.64
C LYS A 247 -19.46 8.57 12.72
N ILE A 248 -19.06 9.84 12.64
CA ILE A 248 -19.64 10.80 11.70
C ILE A 248 -19.19 10.41 10.29
N LYS A 249 -20.13 10.37 9.34
CA LYS A 249 -19.83 10.00 7.96
C LYS A 249 -19.04 11.10 7.26
N PHE A 250 -18.00 10.70 6.55
CA PHE A 250 -17.17 11.61 5.77
C PHE A 250 -16.63 10.92 4.52
N LEU A 251 -16.46 11.71 3.46
CA LEU A 251 -15.80 11.34 2.21
C LEU A 251 -14.44 12.03 2.15
N ARG A 252 -13.40 11.27 1.82
CA ARG A 252 -12.06 11.79 1.57
C ARG A 252 -11.54 11.27 0.23
N SER A 253 -11.34 12.16 -0.74
CA SER A 253 -10.97 11.79 -2.11
C SER A 253 -10.02 12.81 -2.75
N ARG A 254 -9.21 12.36 -3.71
CA ARG A 254 -8.44 13.24 -4.61
C ARG A 254 -9.41 14.09 -5.41
N ASP A 255 -9.15 15.39 -5.42
CA ASP A 255 -10.02 16.33 -6.11
C ASP A 255 -9.18 17.27 -7.01
N PRO A 256 -9.29 17.16 -8.34
CA PRO A 256 -8.49 17.96 -9.28
C PRO A 256 -8.89 19.43 -9.30
N GLY A 257 -10.05 19.78 -8.74
CA GLY A 257 -10.53 21.16 -8.69
C GLY A 257 -10.03 21.94 -7.48
N ILE A 258 -9.11 21.39 -6.67
CA ILE A 258 -8.43 22.09 -5.58
C ILE A 258 -6.92 21.87 -5.65
N PHE A 259 -6.19 22.98 -5.65
CA PHE A 259 -4.78 23.02 -5.96
C PHE A 259 -4.03 23.96 -5.02
N HIS A 260 -2.83 23.59 -4.62
CA HIS A 260 -1.92 24.42 -3.84
C HIS A 260 -0.71 24.79 -4.71
N PRO A 261 -0.68 26.01 -5.30
CA PRO A 261 0.48 26.52 -6.01
C PRO A 261 1.73 26.50 -5.15
N TRP A 262 2.88 26.32 -5.77
CA TRP A 262 4.13 26.37 -5.02
C TRP A 262 4.39 27.81 -4.56
N HIS A 263 4.77 27.95 -3.30
CA HIS A 263 5.33 29.18 -2.75
C HIS A 263 6.39 28.81 -1.71
N SER A 264 7.34 29.72 -1.46
CA SER A 264 8.35 29.50 -0.43
C SER A 264 7.71 29.45 0.97
N LYS A 265 8.26 28.60 1.85
CA LYS A 265 7.87 28.51 3.26
C LYS A 265 9.11 28.64 4.13
N ASN A 266 9.09 29.58 5.06
CA ASN A 266 10.15 29.79 6.03
C ASN A 266 9.80 29.03 7.33
N CYS A 267 10.70 28.14 7.76
CA CYS A 267 10.54 27.37 9.01
C CYS A 267 11.39 27.92 10.17
N ASP A 268 12.25 28.92 9.94
CA ASP A 268 13.28 29.38 10.89
C ASP A 268 12.70 30.02 12.15
N GLY A 269 11.46 30.54 12.08
CA GLY A 269 10.74 31.11 13.21
C GLY A 269 9.97 30.09 14.08
N LEU A 270 10.02 28.80 13.74
CA LEU A 270 9.33 27.75 14.50
C LEU A 270 10.29 27.06 15.48
N PRO A 271 9.86 26.76 16.72
CA PRO A 271 10.70 26.02 17.66
C PRO A 271 11.08 24.65 17.09
N LYS A 272 12.37 24.31 17.03
CA LYS A 272 12.85 23.07 16.39
C LYS A 272 12.29 21.79 17.02
N GLU A 273 12.04 21.82 18.32
CA GLU A 273 11.44 20.74 19.12
C GLU A 273 9.92 20.58 18.88
N SER A 274 9.28 21.53 18.18
CA SER A 274 7.84 21.51 17.93
C SER A 274 7.45 20.63 16.75
N GLY A 275 6.28 20.01 16.83
CA GLY A 275 5.66 19.32 15.69
C GLY A 275 5.44 20.22 14.48
N GLN A 276 5.26 21.54 14.68
CA GLN A 276 5.10 22.54 13.61
C GLN A 276 6.37 22.67 12.76
N TYR A 277 7.56 22.72 13.38
CA TYR A 277 8.83 22.77 12.66
C TYR A 277 9.03 21.51 11.82
N GLY A 278 8.82 20.32 12.43
CA GLY A 278 8.91 19.05 11.72
C GLY A 278 7.96 18.94 10.53
N ALA A 279 6.71 19.39 10.70
CA ALA A 279 5.72 19.44 9.62
C ALA A 279 6.12 20.43 8.51
N CYS A 280 6.61 21.62 8.86
CA CYS A 280 7.08 22.64 7.92
C CYS A 280 8.24 22.12 7.06
N VAL A 281 9.26 21.52 7.70
CA VAL A 281 10.44 20.95 7.02
C VAL A 281 10.04 19.81 6.10
N LYS A 282 9.20 18.88 6.58
CA LYS A 282 8.72 17.76 5.77
C LYS A 282 8.00 18.23 4.51
N VAL A 283 7.08 19.18 4.65
CA VAL A 283 6.36 19.77 3.52
C VAL A 283 7.32 20.45 2.56
N ASN A 284 8.30 21.21 3.06
CA ASN A 284 9.33 21.84 2.23
C ASN A 284 10.15 20.84 1.41
N LEU A 285 10.46 19.67 1.97
CA LEU A 285 11.15 18.60 1.25
C LEU A 285 10.27 17.97 0.17
N GLU A 286 9.01 17.66 0.49
CA GLU A 286 8.06 17.09 -0.47
C GLU A 286 7.75 18.05 -1.64
N HIS A 287 7.80 19.37 -1.41
CA HIS A 287 7.55 20.38 -2.44
C HIS A 287 8.70 20.57 -3.43
N LYS A 288 9.88 19.96 -3.23
CA LYS A 288 11.06 20.28 -4.07
C LYS A 288 10.86 19.93 -5.54
N MET A 289 10.57 18.67 -5.82
CA MET A 289 10.39 18.16 -7.18
C MET A 289 9.89 16.71 -7.13
N ASN A 290 9.32 16.24 -8.25
CA ASN A 290 8.97 14.84 -8.38
C ASN A 290 10.21 13.94 -8.24
N LEU A 291 10.02 12.72 -7.75
CA LEU A 291 11.13 11.78 -7.48
C LEU A 291 11.94 11.44 -8.74
N GLN A 292 11.32 11.44 -9.91
CA GLN A 292 12.00 11.19 -11.19
C GLN A 292 12.95 12.34 -11.56
N LYS A 293 12.53 13.59 -11.35
CA LYS A 293 13.28 14.84 -11.60
C LYS A 293 14.33 15.04 -10.51
N LEU A 294 14.04 14.66 -9.26
CA LEU A 294 15.02 14.54 -8.18
C LEU A 294 16.11 13.55 -8.55
N GLY A 295 15.72 12.37 -9.04
CA GLY A 295 16.61 11.43 -9.69
C GLY A 295 17.45 12.14 -10.75
N ASN A 296 16.85 12.56 -11.85
CA ASN A 296 17.59 13.18 -12.96
C ASN A 296 18.52 14.35 -12.55
N THR A 297 18.18 15.12 -11.50
CA THR A 297 18.96 16.27 -11.03
C THR A 297 20.07 15.90 -10.05
N HIS A 298 19.83 15.02 -9.08
CA HIS A 298 20.87 14.56 -8.15
C HIS A 298 21.78 13.50 -8.76
N LEU A 299 21.25 12.68 -9.67
CA LEU A 299 22.00 11.65 -10.38
C LEU A 299 22.95 12.24 -11.43
N LYS A 300 22.70 13.47 -11.93
CA LYS A 300 23.64 14.23 -12.77
C LYS A 300 24.78 14.92 -11.99
N LYS A 301 24.60 15.22 -10.71
CA LYS A 301 25.60 15.98 -9.89
C LYS A 301 26.50 15.10 -9.02
N ARG A 302 26.20 13.82 -8.88
CA ARG A 302 27.10 12.84 -8.25
C ARG A 302 27.89 12.14 -9.33
N SER A 303 29.17 12.49 -9.46
CA SER A 303 30.17 11.68 -10.18
C SER A 303 30.15 10.21 -9.75
N HIS A 304 29.82 9.92 -8.48
CA HIS A 304 29.63 8.55 -8.00
C HIS A 304 28.33 7.87 -8.45
N PHE A 305 27.32 8.62 -8.90
CA PHE A 305 26.12 8.01 -9.47
C PHE A 305 26.30 7.70 -10.95
N LEU A 306 27.16 8.45 -11.65
CA LEU A 306 27.63 8.03 -12.97
C LEU A 306 28.45 6.74 -12.87
N GLU A 307 29.27 6.52 -11.83
CA GLU A 307 29.85 5.19 -11.56
C GLU A 307 28.79 4.09 -11.31
N PHE A 308 27.64 4.44 -10.72
CA PHE A 308 26.50 3.53 -10.48
C PHE A 308 25.61 3.31 -11.72
N LEU A 309 25.63 4.23 -12.70
CA LEU A 309 24.92 4.10 -13.98
C LEU A 309 25.82 3.58 -15.12
N GLU A 310 27.11 3.84 -15.07
CA GLU A 310 28.15 3.25 -15.94
C GLU A 310 28.33 1.76 -15.62
N THR A 311 27.98 1.33 -14.41
CA THR A 311 27.79 -0.10 -14.11
C THR A 311 26.50 -0.70 -14.68
N ASP A 312 25.57 0.12 -15.19
CA ASP A 312 24.36 -0.31 -15.91
C ASP A 312 24.46 -0.11 -17.44
N GLN A 313 25.64 0.28 -17.94
CA GLN A 313 26.06 0.08 -19.33
C GLN A 313 27.45 -0.58 -19.41
N MET A 314 27.51 -1.85 -19.02
CA MET A 314 28.40 -2.81 -19.70
C MET A 314 27.56 -3.79 -20.51
N ILE A 315 27.06 -3.31 -21.65
CA ILE A 315 26.99 -4.16 -22.85
C ILE A 315 28.39 -4.11 -23.48
N VAL A 316 29.28 -4.95 -22.96
CA VAL A 316 30.07 -5.86 -23.80
C VAL A 316 30.13 -7.15 -23.00
N SER A 317 29.22 -8.07 -23.32
CA SER A 317 29.37 -9.45 -22.90
C SER A 317 30.69 -9.98 -23.51
N PRO A 318 31.59 -10.62 -22.74
CA PRO A 318 32.31 -11.75 -23.33
C PRO A 318 31.25 -12.73 -23.86
N PRO A 319 31.52 -13.50 -24.93
CA PRO A 319 30.53 -14.41 -25.51
C PRO A 319 29.87 -15.21 -24.38
N MET A 320 28.56 -14.99 -24.22
CA MET A 320 27.80 -15.61 -23.12
C MET A 320 27.93 -17.12 -23.24
N PRO A 321 28.17 -17.85 -22.13
CA PRO A 321 27.99 -19.29 -22.14
C PRO A 321 26.56 -19.58 -22.59
N ILE A 322 26.43 -20.52 -23.53
CA ILE A 322 25.25 -20.74 -24.37
C ILE A 322 23.99 -21.16 -23.55
N ASN A 323 24.11 -21.41 -22.24
CA ASN A 323 23.01 -21.85 -21.37
C ASN A 323 22.85 -20.99 -20.11
N LYS A 324 21.65 -20.42 -19.92
CA LYS A 324 21.21 -19.76 -18.67
C LYS A 324 20.92 -20.80 -17.58
N LYS A 325 21.15 -20.44 -16.31
CA LYS A 325 20.79 -21.32 -15.19
C LYS A 325 19.26 -21.38 -15.03
N LYS A 326 18.68 -22.56 -15.20
CA LYS A 326 17.24 -22.79 -14.98
C LYS A 326 16.94 -22.68 -13.49
N ALA A 327 15.96 -21.84 -13.15
CA ALA A 327 15.58 -21.65 -11.76
C ALA A 327 14.08 -21.33 -11.62
N VAL A 328 13.50 -21.70 -10.47
CA VAL A 328 12.12 -21.44 -10.10
C VAL A 328 12.09 -20.71 -8.77
N LEU A 329 11.35 -19.61 -8.72
CA LEU A 329 11.01 -18.93 -7.47
C LEU A 329 9.59 -19.29 -7.06
N LEU A 330 9.44 -20.08 -6.01
CA LEU A 330 8.15 -20.33 -5.34
C LEU A 330 7.86 -19.16 -4.40
N LEU A 331 7.02 -18.25 -4.86
CA LEU A 331 6.63 -17.02 -4.17
C LEU A 331 5.25 -17.21 -3.52
N THR A 332 5.14 -16.96 -2.22
CA THR A 332 3.86 -17.09 -1.52
C THR A 332 3.87 -16.34 -0.17
N PHE A 333 2.83 -16.53 0.63
CA PHE A 333 2.74 -16.07 2.01
C PHE A 333 2.68 -17.28 2.95
N GLY A 334 3.24 -17.17 4.15
CA GLY A 334 3.29 -18.32 5.07
C GLY A 334 1.90 -18.84 5.42
N LYS A 335 1.74 -20.16 5.50
CA LYS A 335 0.45 -20.87 5.70
C LYS A 335 -0.44 -20.88 4.45
N SER A 336 0.15 -20.80 3.27
CA SER A 336 -0.58 -20.90 1.99
C SER A 336 -0.63 -22.33 1.44
N GLY A 337 -0.21 -23.33 2.23
CA GLY A 337 0.04 -24.69 1.73
C GLY A 337 1.40 -24.81 1.04
N ASP A 338 2.29 -23.87 1.32
CA ASP A 338 3.60 -23.71 0.71
C ASP A 338 4.59 -24.83 1.05
N ASP A 339 4.38 -25.53 2.17
CA ASP A 339 5.11 -26.75 2.50
C ASP A 339 4.72 -27.92 1.58
N TYR A 340 3.44 -28.07 1.25
CA TYR A 340 2.99 -29.13 0.33
C TYR A 340 3.55 -28.93 -1.08
N ILE A 341 3.47 -27.71 -1.59
CA ILE A 341 4.00 -27.38 -2.91
C ILE A 341 5.53 -27.43 -2.93
N GLY A 342 6.19 -26.99 -1.86
CA GLY A 342 7.65 -27.08 -1.74
C GLY A 342 8.15 -28.53 -1.76
N GLU A 343 7.44 -29.44 -1.09
CA GLU A 343 7.81 -30.86 -1.05
C GLU A 343 7.72 -31.55 -2.42
N ILE A 344 6.91 -31.07 -3.36
CA ILE A 344 6.93 -31.55 -4.75
C ILE A 344 8.37 -31.41 -5.31
N PHE A 345 8.99 -30.26 -5.09
CA PHE A 345 10.36 -30.02 -5.55
C PHE A 345 11.41 -30.66 -4.64
N ASN A 346 11.16 -30.75 -3.33
CA ASN A 346 12.08 -31.38 -2.38
C ASN A 346 12.24 -32.89 -2.61
N ASN A 347 11.21 -33.55 -3.16
CA ASN A 347 11.24 -34.97 -3.52
C ASN A 347 11.70 -35.21 -4.97
N HIS A 348 11.76 -34.19 -5.81
CA HIS A 348 12.09 -34.32 -7.23
C HIS A 348 13.60 -34.53 -7.45
N GLU A 349 13.97 -35.51 -8.28
CA GLU A 349 15.37 -35.88 -8.48
C GLU A 349 16.18 -34.76 -9.17
N GLU A 350 15.60 -34.15 -10.20
CA GLU A 350 16.22 -33.07 -10.98
C GLU A 350 16.08 -31.66 -10.39
N ALA A 351 15.55 -31.50 -9.18
CA ALA A 351 15.35 -30.20 -8.53
C ALA A 351 16.28 -30.02 -7.32
N PHE A 352 16.98 -28.88 -7.24
CA PHE A 352 17.70 -28.46 -6.04
C PHE A 352 16.82 -27.49 -5.25
N TYR A 353 16.02 -28.02 -4.32
CA TYR A 353 15.09 -27.24 -3.51
C TYR A 353 15.79 -26.51 -2.38
N ILE A 354 15.45 -25.23 -2.18
CA ILE A 354 16.00 -24.34 -1.14
C ILE A 354 14.85 -23.74 -0.33
N TYR A 355 14.81 -24.06 0.97
CA TYR A 355 13.77 -23.65 1.90
C TYR A 355 14.12 -22.30 2.56
N GLU A 356 13.37 -21.25 2.23
CA GLU A 356 13.38 -19.95 2.93
C GLU A 356 14.77 -19.33 3.17
N PRO A 357 15.64 -19.19 2.15
CA PRO A 357 17.02 -18.78 2.35
C PRO A 357 17.15 -17.33 2.83
N ILE A 358 16.13 -16.49 2.68
CA ILE A 358 16.12 -15.09 3.14
C ILE A 358 15.59 -14.93 4.57
N HIS A 359 15.21 -16.01 5.25
CA HIS A 359 14.60 -15.96 6.58
C HIS A 359 15.42 -15.18 7.62
N PRO A 360 16.75 -15.33 7.74
CA PRO A 360 17.51 -14.60 8.76
C PRO A 360 17.51 -13.08 8.54
N LEU A 361 17.29 -12.62 7.31
CA LEU A 361 17.15 -11.19 6.98
C LEU A 361 15.78 -10.62 7.36
N TYR A 362 14.82 -11.46 7.81
CA TYR A 362 13.47 -11.01 8.17
C TYR A 362 13.45 -10.04 9.37
N LYS A 363 14.39 -10.16 10.33
CA LYS A 363 14.49 -9.21 11.46
C LYS A 363 14.80 -7.78 11.02
N LEU A 364 15.28 -7.58 9.80
CA LEU A 364 15.50 -6.26 9.21
C LEU A 364 14.20 -5.62 8.66
N GLY A 365 13.10 -6.37 8.63
CA GLY A 365 11.78 -5.95 8.14
C GLY A 365 11.69 -5.78 6.62
N PHE A 366 10.50 -5.40 6.12
CA PHE A 366 10.27 -4.96 4.72
C PHE A 366 10.79 -3.54 4.45
N LYS A 367 11.84 -3.10 5.16
CA LYS A 367 12.41 -1.75 4.99
C LYS A 367 13.14 -1.66 3.66
N SER A 368 13.02 -0.52 2.97
CA SER A 368 13.69 -0.29 1.68
C SER A 368 15.21 -0.46 1.73
N THR A 369 15.83 -0.31 2.90
CA THR A 369 17.28 -0.48 3.10
C THR A 369 17.74 -1.94 3.11
N SER A 370 16.84 -2.92 3.28
CA SER A 370 17.17 -4.36 3.33
C SER A 370 16.91 -5.09 2.01
N ILE A 371 16.40 -4.41 0.98
CA ILE A 371 16.00 -5.03 -0.29
C ILE A 371 17.20 -5.58 -1.09
N LEU A 372 18.30 -4.83 -1.18
CA LEU A 372 19.48 -5.24 -1.93
C LEU A 372 20.15 -6.49 -1.34
N PRO A 373 20.40 -6.58 -0.02
CA PRO A 373 20.87 -7.82 0.60
C PRO A 373 19.97 -9.03 0.33
N ARG A 374 18.64 -8.86 0.39
CA ARG A 374 17.67 -9.93 0.11
C ARG A 374 17.70 -10.39 -1.34
N LEU A 375 17.76 -9.45 -2.29
CA LEU A 375 17.86 -9.74 -3.73
C LEU A 375 19.19 -10.41 -4.08
N ASN A 376 20.30 -9.93 -3.51
CA ASN A 376 21.61 -10.53 -3.72
C ASN A 376 21.63 -11.97 -3.23
N LEU A 377 21.17 -12.21 -2.00
CA LEU A 377 21.12 -13.57 -1.45
C LEU A 377 20.21 -14.48 -2.28
N LEU A 378 19.03 -13.99 -2.68
CA LEU A 378 18.10 -14.77 -3.49
C LEU A 378 18.69 -15.12 -4.87
N GLY A 379 19.30 -14.16 -5.55
CA GLY A 379 19.97 -14.36 -6.83
C GLY A 379 21.15 -15.33 -6.72
N ASP A 380 21.99 -15.19 -5.68
CA ASP A 380 23.11 -16.07 -5.40
C ASP A 380 22.64 -17.52 -5.21
N GLN A 381 21.61 -17.75 -4.38
CA GLN A 381 21.06 -19.10 -4.17
C GLN A 381 20.47 -19.69 -5.47
N LEU A 382 19.69 -18.92 -6.22
CA LEU A 382 19.10 -19.37 -7.50
C LEU A 382 20.18 -19.71 -8.55
N ALA A 383 21.33 -19.03 -8.49
CA ALA A 383 22.47 -19.24 -9.38
C ALA A 383 23.46 -20.30 -8.88
N CYS A 384 23.17 -21.02 -7.78
CA CYS A 384 24.09 -21.95 -7.11
C CYS A 384 25.41 -21.30 -6.63
N LYS A 385 25.38 -20.01 -6.30
CA LYS A 385 26.52 -19.26 -5.73
C LYS A 385 26.39 -19.24 -4.22
N PHE A 386 27.16 -20.10 -3.55
CA PHE A 386 27.10 -20.29 -2.10
C PHE A 386 28.29 -19.67 -1.35
N GLU A 387 29.15 -18.93 -2.03
CA GLU A 387 30.35 -18.28 -1.46
C GLU A 387 30.00 -17.16 -0.47
N ASN A 388 28.88 -16.46 -0.71
CA ASN A 388 28.39 -15.38 0.14
C ASN A 388 27.43 -15.88 1.25
N GLN A 389 27.38 -17.19 1.54
CA GLN A 389 26.56 -17.68 2.64
C GLN A 389 27.03 -17.07 3.96
N TYR A 390 26.11 -16.37 4.64
CA TYR A 390 26.17 -15.86 6.01
C TYR A 390 27.57 -15.59 6.52
N ASP A 391 28.06 -14.33 6.51
CA ASP A 391 29.37 -13.99 7.08
C ASP A 391 29.57 -14.64 8.47
N GLN A 392 30.28 -15.77 8.50
CA GLN A 392 30.46 -16.62 9.68
C GLN A 392 31.48 -16.02 10.67
N ARG A 393 32.01 -14.81 10.40
CA ARG A 393 32.89 -14.08 11.33
C ARG A 393 32.11 -13.41 12.46
N LEU A 394 30.79 -13.30 12.36
CA LEU A 394 29.92 -13.01 13.50
C LEU A 394 29.54 -14.35 14.14
N SER A 395 30.12 -14.66 15.30
CA SER A 395 29.79 -15.90 16.00
C SER A 395 28.28 -16.02 16.18
N TRP A 396 27.72 -17.16 15.79
CA TRP A 396 26.29 -17.46 15.97
C TRP A 396 25.84 -17.25 17.43
N ALA A 397 26.76 -17.44 18.38
CA ALA A 397 26.58 -17.12 19.80
C ALA A 397 26.22 -15.65 20.10
N LYS A 398 26.68 -14.67 19.31
CA LYS A 398 26.25 -13.25 19.42
C LYS A 398 24.90 -13.00 18.76
N TYR A 399 24.54 -13.77 17.73
CA TYR A 399 23.28 -13.63 16.99
C TYR A 399 22.11 -14.36 17.68
N SER A 400 22.39 -15.45 18.40
CA SER A 400 21.43 -16.33 19.07
C SER A 400 21.02 -15.88 20.48
N GLN A 401 21.66 -14.85 21.05
CA GLN A 401 21.42 -14.40 22.43
C GLN A 401 20.02 -13.80 22.67
N ASN A 402 19.27 -13.46 21.61
CA ASN A 402 17.91 -12.90 21.68
C ASN A 402 16.86 -13.77 20.97
N ILE A 403 17.06 -15.09 20.96
CA ILE A 403 16.20 -16.01 20.21
C ILE A 403 15.80 -17.20 21.10
N ASN A 404 14.50 -17.47 21.23
CA ASN A 404 13.97 -18.60 22.01
C ASN A 404 14.58 -19.93 21.52
N SER A 405 14.65 -20.92 22.40
CA SER A 405 15.27 -22.25 22.18
C SER A 405 14.83 -22.94 20.88
N ASP A 406 13.59 -22.73 20.44
CA ASP A 406 13.01 -23.34 19.23
C ASP A 406 13.49 -22.70 17.90
N GLN A 407 14.30 -21.64 17.97
CA GLN A 407 14.76 -20.85 16.83
C GLN A 407 16.30 -20.84 16.71
N ARG A 408 16.99 -21.73 17.42
CA ARG A 408 18.41 -22.02 17.14
C ARG A 408 18.48 -22.72 15.78
N LEU A 409 18.66 -21.93 14.71
CA LEU A 409 19.03 -22.45 13.40
C LEU A 409 20.29 -23.29 13.57
N ASP A 410 20.13 -24.61 13.42
CA ASP A 410 21.15 -25.64 13.22
C ASP A 410 22.29 -25.65 14.27
N HIS A 411 22.38 -26.74 15.04
CA HIS A 411 23.42 -26.90 16.07
C HIS A 411 24.85 -26.97 15.50
N HIS A 412 25.02 -27.26 14.20
CA HIS A 412 26.33 -27.47 13.58
C HIS A 412 26.67 -26.47 12.45
N GLY A 413 25.68 -25.75 11.92
CA GLY A 413 25.86 -24.59 11.03
C GLY A 413 26.21 -24.93 9.57
N ASN A 414 25.49 -24.29 8.63
CA ASN A 414 26.02 -23.48 7.51
C ASN A 414 24.94 -23.20 6.44
N PHE A 415 23.87 -23.99 6.39
CA PHE A 415 22.76 -23.83 5.45
C PHE A 415 21.44 -23.67 6.23
N PRO A 416 20.71 -22.53 6.12
CA PRO A 416 19.50 -22.28 6.88
C PRO A 416 18.47 -23.39 6.72
N PHE A 417 17.91 -23.86 7.83
CA PHE A 417 16.92 -24.94 7.83
C PHE A 417 17.39 -26.18 7.07
N ARG A 418 18.67 -26.57 7.23
CA ARG A 418 19.26 -27.73 6.55
C ARG A 418 18.33 -28.95 6.54
N SER A 419 17.71 -29.27 7.67
CA SER A 419 16.77 -30.40 7.81
C SER A 419 15.58 -30.38 6.86
N LYS A 420 15.18 -29.21 6.36
CA LYS A 420 14.12 -29.04 5.36
C LYS A 420 14.58 -29.30 3.93
N HIS A 421 15.84 -29.69 3.71
CA HIS A 421 16.41 -29.98 2.41
C HIS A 421 16.77 -31.46 2.35
N LYS A 422 15.93 -32.29 1.72
CA LYS A 422 16.12 -33.75 1.70
C LYS A 422 17.51 -34.13 1.18
N LYS A 423 17.94 -33.51 0.08
CA LYS A 423 19.28 -33.73 -0.50
C LYS A 423 20.43 -33.44 0.49
N LEU A 424 20.28 -32.45 1.39
CA LEU A 424 21.31 -32.15 2.40
C LEU A 424 21.27 -33.11 3.59
N CYS A 425 20.21 -33.89 3.74
CA CYS A 425 20.07 -34.91 4.76
C CYS A 425 20.45 -36.32 4.28
N ALA A 426 21.00 -36.45 3.08
CA ALA A 426 21.42 -37.71 2.48
C ALA A 426 22.87 -37.60 1.95
N PRO A 427 23.51 -38.73 1.57
CA PRO A 427 24.78 -38.70 0.88
C PRO A 427 24.71 -37.85 -0.41
N PRO A 428 25.77 -37.08 -0.76
CA PRO A 428 27.08 -37.03 -0.11
C PRO A 428 27.20 -36.06 1.08
N PHE A 429 26.14 -35.32 1.41
CA PHE A 429 26.15 -34.30 2.46
C PHE A 429 26.02 -34.89 3.87
N CYS A 430 25.56 -36.13 3.96
CA CYS A 430 25.41 -36.88 5.19
C CYS A 430 25.92 -38.32 5.02
N HIS A 431 26.34 -38.96 6.11
CA HIS A 431 26.90 -40.33 6.08
C HIS A 431 25.85 -41.42 5.82
N ALA A 432 24.58 -41.12 6.08
CA ALA A 432 23.44 -41.98 5.81
C ALA A 432 22.25 -41.13 5.35
N ASP A 433 21.20 -41.78 4.85
CA ASP A 433 19.97 -41.09 4.45
C ASP A 433 19.08 -40.81 5.68
N PHE A 434 19.02 -39.54 6.06
CA PHE A 434 18.10 -39.01 7.07
C PHE A 434 17.09 -38.02 6.47
N SER A 435 16.81 -38.11 5.17
CA SER A 435 15.88 -37.20 4.46
C SER A 435 14.47 -37.18 5.07
N ASN A 436 14.08 -38.23 5.80
CA ASN A 436 12.79 -38.35 6.48
C ASN A 436 12.90 -38.25 8.02
N ASP A 437 14.10 -38.02 8.58
CA ASP A 437 14.34 -37.86 10.02
C ASP A 437 15.01 -36.51 10.28
N LEU A 438 14.19 -35.46 10.38
CA LEU A 438 14.63 -34.08 10.57
C LEU A 438 15.59 -33.95 11.75
N LYS A 439 15.29 -34.61 12.87
CA LYS A 439 16.09 -34.54 14.09
C LYS A 439 17.47 -35.15 13.88
N LYS A 440 17.55 -36.34 13.30
CA LYS A 440 18.86 -36.96 13.00
C LYS A 440 19.64 -36.17 11.97
N CYS A 441 18.97 -35.58 10.97
CA CYS A 441 19.64 -34.72 10.00
C CYS A 441 20.31 -33.53 10.68
N GLU A 442 19.62 -32.84 11.60
CA GLU A 442 20.16 -31.69 12.35
C GLU A 442 21.28 -32.08 13.31
N THR A 443 21.18 -33.24 13.97
CA THR A 443 22.15 -33.60 15.03
C THR A 443 23.35 -34.40 14.54
N THR A 444 23.30 -34.97 13.33
CA THR A 444 24.26 -36.01 12.92
C THR A 444 24.94 -35.73 11.59
N CYS A 445 24.36 -34.88 10.72
CA CYS A 445 24.99 -34.56 9.44
C CYS A 445 26.05 -33.46 9.60
N PRO A 446 27.23 -33.57 8.96
CA PRO A 446 28.25 -32.54 9.01
C PRO A 446 27.86 -31.30 8.17
N PRO A 447 28.47 -30.13 8.42
CA PRO A 447 28.30 -28.94 7.57
C PRO A 447 28.51 -29.24 6.08
N ALA A 448 27.65 -28.70 5.21
CA ALA A 448 27.71 -28.95 3.76
C ALA A 448 28.80 -28.09 3.10
N SER A 449 29.82 -28.67 2.44
CA SER A 449 30.86 -27.84 1.83
C SER A 449 30.32 -26.99 0.68
N VAL A 450 30.88 -25.80 0.47
CA VAL A 450 30.46 -24.89 -0.62
C VAL A 450 30.67 -25.55 -1.98
N GLU A 451 31.75 -26.30 -2.13
CA GLU A 451 32.09 -27.04 -3.36
C GLU A 451 31.08 -28.16 -3.64
N GLN A 452 30.67 -28.90 -2.61
CA GLN A 452 29.65 -29.94 -2.71
C GLN A 452 28.27 -29.34 -3.04
N LEU A 453 27.93 -28.21 -2.41
CA LEU A 453 26.68 -27.50 -2.69
C LEU A 453 26.62 -27.02 -4.14
N LYS A 454 27.70 -26.40 -4.63
CA LYS A 454 27.81 -25.95 -6.03
C LYS A 454 27.67 -27.12 -7.00
N SER A 455 28.53 -28.13 -6.87
CA SER A 455 28.54 -29.29 -7.78
C SER A 455 27.23 -30.08 -7.76
N SER A 456 26.51 -30.13 -6.64
CA SER A 456 25.20 -30.79 -6.55
C SER A 456 24.05 -29.91 -7.08
N CYS A 457 24.17 -28.59 -7.02
CA CYS A 457 23.14 -27.64 -7.45
C CYS A 457 23.24 -27.32 -8.94
N GLU A 458 24.45 -27.16 -9.48
CA GLU A 458 24.73 -26.78 -10.87
C GLU A 458 23.97 -27.60 -11.93
N PRO A 459 23.93 -28.95 -11.89
CA PRO A 459 23.24 -29.74 -12.91
C PRO A 459 21.70 -29.70 -12.79
N LEU A 460 21.14 -29.26 -11.67
CA LEU A 460 19.71 -29.37 -11.36
C LEU A 460 18.94 -28.06 -11.62
N VAL A 461 17.61 -28.11 -11.67
CA VAL A 461 16.80 -26.88 -11.63
C VAL A 461 16.76 -26.37 -10.19
N THR A 462 17.23 -25.15 -9.94
CA THR A 462 17.19 -24.59 -8.59
C THR A 462 15.78 -24.10 -8.27
N VAL A 463 15.21 -24.52 -7.14
CA VAL A 463 13.86 -24.10 -6.73
C VAL A 463 13.92 -23.47 -5.36
N THR A 464 13.70 -22.16 -5.27
CA THR A 464 13.78 -21.44 -4.00
C THR A 464 12.39 -21.02 -3.52
N LYS A 465 12.04 -21.41 -2.30
CA LYS A 465 10.79 -20.98 -1.63
C LYS A 465 11.02 -19.71 -0.81
N VAL A 466 10.15 -18.72 -0.99
CA VAL A 466 10.11 -17.50 -0.16
C VAL A 466 8.68 -17.15 0.25
N ILE A 467 8.45 -17.01 1.56
CA ILE A 467 7.14 -16.63 2.13
C ILE A 467 7.08 -15.17 2.62
N ARG A 468 8.19 -14.44 2.51
CA ARG A 468 8.40 -13.06 3.02
C ARG A 468 9.08 -12.17 1.98
N PHE A 469 8.63 -12.28 0.73
CA PHE A 469 9.11 -11.45 -0.37
C PHE A 469 7.91 -10.88 -1.12
N VAL A 470 7.88 -9.58 -1.39
CA VAL A 470 6.71 -8.91 -2.00
C VAL A 470 7.08 -7.96 -3.15
N GLU A 471 8.38 -7.70 -3.33
CA GLU A 471 8.95 -6.75 -4.28
C GLU A 471 9.10 -7.37 -5.68
N ILE A 472 7.98 -7.86 -6.22
CA ILE A 472 7.91 -8.59 -7.51
C ILE A 472 8.50 -7.79 -8.68
N GLU A 473 8.41 -6.46 -8.63
CA GLU A 473 8.96 -5.55 -9.63
C GLU A 473 10.49 -5.60 -9.73
N LYS A 474 11.18 -6.14 -8.72
CA LYS A 474 12.64 -6.29 -8.70
C LYS A 474 13.13 -7.66 -9.21
N ILE A 475 12.23 -8.61 -9.43
CA ILE A 475 12.59 -9.98 -9.81
C ILE A 475 13.22 -10.02 -11.20
N LYS A 476 12.71 -9.22 -12.14
CA LYS A 476 13.23 -9.16 -13.51
C LYS A 476 14.69 -8.73 -13.56
N SER A 477 15.06 -7.65 -12.88
CA SER A 477 16.45 -7.17 -12.85
C SER A 477 17.37 -8.15 -12.16
N MET A 478 16.92 -8.81 -11.09
CA MET A 478 17.64 -9.91 -10.46
C MET A 478 17.85 -11.08 -11.43
N ALA A 479 16.83 -11.56 -12.12
CA ALA A 479 16.97 -12.66 -13.06
C ALA A 479 18.03 -12.38 -14.16
N VAL A 480 18.05 -11.15 -14.67
CA VAL A 480 19.05 -10.70 -15.66
C VAL A 480 20.44 -10.68 -15.05
N ARG A 481 20.61 -10.06 -13.88
CA ARG A 481 21.92 -9.89 -13.22
C ARG A 481 22.61 -11.22 -12.87
N TRP A 482 21.84 -12.25 -12.53
CA TRP A 482 22.38 -13.59 -12.22
C TRP A 482 22.34 -14.57 -13.39
N ASN A 483 22.03 -14.11 -14.61
CA ASN A 483 21.92 -14.92 -15.82
C ASN A 483 21.00 -16.15 -15.66
N LEU A 484 19.82 -15.92 -15.06
CA LEU A 484 18.84 -16.96 -14.77
C LEU A 484 17.81 -17.06 -15.91
N ASP A 485 17.47 -18.28 -16.30
CA ASP A 485 16.19 -18.56 -16.94
C ASP A 485 15.14 -18.77 -15.84
N LEU A 486 14.75 -17.66 -15.21
CA LEU A 486 13.88 -17.68 -14.05
C LEU A 486 12.42 -17.87 -14.46
N LYS A 487 11.77 -18.82 -13.79
CA LYS A 487 10.32 -19.02 -13.74
C LYS A 487 9.80 -18.66 -12.35
N ILE A 488 8.59 -18.13 -12.29
CA ILE A 488 7.94 -17.75 -11.03
C ILE A 488 6.73 -18.65 -10.84
N LEU A 489 6.62 -19.28 -9.67
CA LEU A 489 5.44 -19.99 -9.24
C LEU A 489 4.82 -19.19 -8.09
N PHE A 490 3.76 -18.45 -8.37
CA PHE A 490 3.04 -17.71 -7.35
C PHE A 490 1.93 -18.59 -6.78
N LEU A 491 2.11 -19.05 -5.55
CA LEU A 491 1.09 -19.81 -4.81
C LEU A 491 0.23 -18.84 -4.01
N ALA A 492 -1.04 -18.75 -4.39
CA ALA A 492 -2.05 -17.99 -3.67
C ALA A 492 -3.00 -18.94 -2.92
N ARG A 493 -3.51 -18.48 -1.77
CA ARG A 493 -4.50 -19.21 -0.97
C ARG A 493 -5.51 -18.23 -0.41
N ASP A 494 -6.72 -18.69 -0.12
CA ASP A 494 -7.73 -17.89 0.57
C ASP A 494 -7.19 -17.34 1.90
N PRO A 495 -7.18 -16.01 2.09
CA PRO A 495 -6.74 -15.38 3.34
C PRO A 495 -7.47 -15.90 4.58
N ARG A 496 -8.74 -16.33 4.47
CA ARG A 496 -9.48 -16.93 5.59
C ARG A 496 -8.86 -18.26 6.02
N ALA A 497 -8.43 -19.08 5.06
CA ALA A 497 -7.75 -20.34 5.35
C ALA A 497 -6.35 -20.11 5.96
N ILE A 498 -5.64 -19.07 5.49
CA ILE A 498 -4.36 -18.64 6.08
C ILE A 498 -4.57 -18.15 7.53
N LEU A 499 -5.63 -17.36 7.78
CA LEU A 499 -5.96 -16.86 9.11
C LEU A 499 -6.30 -18.00 10.06
N GLU A 500 -7.15 -18.94 9.63
CA GLU A 500 -7.53 -20.13 10.40
C GLU A 500 -6.32 -20.94 10.86
N GLU A 501 -5.30 -21.11 9.99
CA GLU A 501 -4.06 -21.78 10.37
C GLU A 501 -3.16 -20.99 11.33
N ARG A 502 -3.37 -19.67 11.45
CA ARG A 502 -2.62 -18.79 12.35
C ARG A 502 -3.29 -18.59 13.70
N ILE A 503 -4.58 -18.94 13.85
CA ILE A 503 -5.27 -18.87 15.14
C ILE A 503 -4.80 -20.04 16.02
N PRO A 504 -4.35 -19.81 17.27
CA PRO A 504 -3.85 -20.87 18.14
C PRO A 504 -5.03 -21.72 18.59
N LYS A 505 -4.89 -23.04 18.52
CA LYS A 505 -5.89 -23.98 19.01
C LYS A 505 -5.52 -24.34 20.47
N SER A 506 -6.31 -23.86 21.46
CA SER A 506 -6.15 -23.95 22.94
C SER A 506 -5.27 -22.85 23.60
N SER A 507 -5.70 -22.14 24.64
CA SER A 507 -6.12 -22.63 25.97
C SER A 507 -7.51 -22.17 26.46
N SER A 508 -8.05 -22.95 27.39
CA SER A 508 -9.43 -23.06 27.92
C SER A 508 -10.17 -21.82 28.45
N ASN A 509 -9.63 -20.60 28.34
CA ASN A 509 -10.20 -19.41 29.01
C ASN A 509 -10.55 -18.23 28.08
N PHE A 510 -10.45 -18.40 26.75
CA PHE A 510 -10.93 -17.42 25.77
C PHE A 510 -11.78 -18.10 24.70
N PRO A 511 -12.84 -17.44 24.19
CA PRO A 511 -13.67 -18.04 23.14
C PRO A 511 -12.81 -18.45 21.94
N PRO A 512 -13.00 -19.66 21.36
CA PRO A 512 -11.97 -20.38 20.60
C PRO A 512 -11.62 -19.80 19.22
N TYR A 513 -12.10 -18.59 18.89
CA TYR A 513 -12.12 -18.05 17.52
C TYR A 513 -11.75 -16.56 17.43
N ALA A 514 -11.21 -15.96 18.50
CA ALA A 514 -10.80 -14.56 18.44
C ALA A 514 -9.41 -14.41 17.78
N ALA A 515 -9.39 -14.04 16.51
CA ALA A 515 -8.17 -13.53 15.87
C ALA A 515 -7.77 -12.20 16.52
N THR A 516 -6.51 -12.05 16.92
CA THR A 516 -5.99 -10.75 17.39
C THR A 516 -5.96 -9.75 16.23
N ASN A 517 -6.03 -8.44 16.54
CA ASN A 517 -5.93 -7.38 15.52
C ASN A 517 -4.67 -7.54 14.65
N ASP A 518 -3.54 -7.97 15.23
CA ASP A 518 -2.30 -8.22 14.46
C ASP A 518 -2.47 -9.33 13.42
N LYS A 519 -3.23 -10.39 13.72
CA LYS A 519 -3.49 -11.48 12.79
C LYS A 519 -4.45 -11.05 11.68
N ILE A 520 -5.43 -10.21 12.00
CA ILE A 520 -6.35 -9.61 11.03
C ILE A 520 -5.61 -8.62 10.11
N ASN A 521 -4.81 -7.72 10.67
CA ASN A 521 -3.96 -6.78 9.91
C ASN A 521 -2.97 -7.53 9.01
N SER A 522 -2.47 -8.69 9.46
CA SER A 522 -1.65 -9.56 8.62
C SER A 522 -2.41 -10.10 7.40
N MET A 523 -3.72 -10.31 7.48
CA MET A 523 -4.53 -10.72 6.33
C MET A 523 -4.74 -9.57 5.35
N GLU A 524 -4.89 -8.34 5.83
CA GLU A 524 -4.89 -7.16 4.97
C GLU A 524 -3.57 -7.05 4.19
N PHE A 525 -2.44 -7.27 4.86
CA PHE A 525 -1.13 -7.33 4.22
C PHE A 525 -1.07 -8.40 3.12
N VAL A 526 -1.49 -9.64 3.42
CA VAL A 526 -1.52 -10.75 2.45
C VAL A 526 -2.41 -10.41 1.26
N CYS A 527 -3.62 -9.89 1.50
CA CYS A 527 -4.56 -9.48 0.45
C CYS A 527 -3.95 -8.42 -0.48
N LYS A 528 -3.45 -7.33 0.10
CA LYS A 528 -2.90 -6.19 -0.66
C LYS A 528 -1.72 -6.62 -1.54
N HIS A 529 -0.81 -7.43 -1.02
CA HIS A 529 0.36 -7.86 -1.77
C HIS A 529 0.03 -8.96 -2.78
N THR A 530 -0.94 -9.84 -2.49
CA THR A 530 -1.47 -10.79 -3.49
C THR A 530 -2.04 -10.04 -4.68
N GLU A 531 -2.89 -9.03 -4.44
CA GLU A 531 -3.48 -8.22 -5.50
C GLU A 531 -2.41 -7.49 -6.33
N ASN A 532 -1.41 -6.91 -5.67
CA ASN A 532 -0.29 -6.25 -6.35
C ASN A 532 0.52 -7.22 -7.22
N ILE A 533 0.86 -8.39 -6.70
CA ILE A 533 1.60 -9.44 -7.43
C ILE A 533 0.84 -9.86 -8.68
N LEU A 534 -0.46 -10.16 -8.54
CA LEU A 534 -1.30 -10.57 -9.67
C LEU A 534 -1.39 -9.47 -10.75
N LYS A 535 -1.55 -8.20 -10.34
CA LYS A 535 -1.56 -7.05 -11.26
C LYS A 535 -0.23 -6.85 -11.98
N MET A 536 0.89 -6.99 -11.27
CA MET A 536 2.22 -6.89 -11.88
C MET A 536 2.45 -8.03 -12.89
N ILE A 537 2.06 -9.26 -12.56
CA ILE A 537 2.12 -10.40 -13.48
C ILE A 537 1.24 -10.18 -14.71
N GLN A 538 0.06 -9.58 -14.54
CA GLN A 538 -0.85 -9.32 -15.66
C GLN A 538 -0.34 -8.20 -16.57
N ASN A 539 0.27 -7.15 -16.00
CA ASN A 539 0.60 -5.92 -16.73
C ASN A 539 2.04 -5.89 -17.29
N ASP A 540 2.99 -6.64 -16.71
CA ASP A 540 4.35 -6.73 -17.22
C ASP A 540 4.52 -7.97 -18.12
N PRO A 541 4.85 -7.82 -19.42
CA PRO A 541 4.98 -8.95 -20.35
C PRO A 541 6.06 -9.98 -19.96
N TRP A 542 7.14 -9.56 -19.30
CA TRP A 542 8.21 -10.46 -18.86
C TRP A 542 7.73 -11.29 -17.67
N LEU A 543 7.03 -10.68 -16.71
CA LEU A 543 6.43 -11.41 -15.59
C LEU A 543 5.33 -12.34 -16.09
N ASN A 544 4.47 -11.88 -16.99
CA ASN A 544 3.36 -12.65 -17.54
C ASN A 544 3.83 -13.96 -18.19
N SER A 545 4.84 -13.87 -19.05
CA SER A 545 5.37 -15.02 -19.79
C SER A 545 6.20 -16.00 -18.95
N ARG A 546 6.50 -15.65 -17.69
CA ARG A 546 7.38 -16.43 -16.81
C ARG A 546 6.72 -16.87 -15.51
N SER A 547 5.50 -16.42 -15.24
CA SER A 547 4.78 -16.72 -14.01
C SER A 547 3.69 -17.75 -14.23
N HIS A 548 3.57 -18.69 -13.31
CA HIS A 548 2.42 -19.56 -13.16
C HIS A 548 1.74 -19.22 -11.83
N ILE A 549 0.44 -18.97 -11.88
CA ILE A 549 -0.37 -18.65 -10.70
C ILE A 549 -1.11 -19.92 -10.31
N LEU A 550 -0.83 -20.42 -9.10
CA LEU A 550 -1.46 -21.61 -8.54
C LEU A 550 -2.32 -21.20 -7.35
N ARG A 551 -3.58 -21.66 -7.32
CA ARG A 551 -4.41 -21.57 -6.12
C ARG A 551 -4.27 -22.85 -5.32
N PHE A 552 -4.01 -22.74 -4.02
CA PHE A 552 -3.89 -23.94 -3.18
C PHE A 552 -5.18 -24.77 -3.21
N GLU A 553 -6.33 -24.13 -3.32
CA GLU A 553 -7.63 -24.79 -3.44
C GLU A 553 -7.77 -25.64 -4.71
N ASP A 554 -7.13 -25.24 -5.81
CA ASP A 554 -7.11 -26.03 -7.05
C ASP A 554 -6.22 -27.26 -6.89
N PHE A 555 -5.05 -27.09 -6.25
CA PHE A 555 -4.16 -28.19 -5.93
C PHE A 555 -4.86 -29.24 -5.05
N VAL A 556 -5.61 -28.80 -4.03
CA VAL A 556 -6.40 -29.70 -3.18
C VAL A 556 -7.48 -30.43 -4.00
N SER A 557 -8.11 -29.74 -4.95
CA SER A 557 -9.23 -30.28 -5.73
C SER A 557 -8.78 -31.26 -6.82
N ASN A 558 -7.60 -31.06 -7.41
CA ASN A 558 -7.06 -31.92 -8.46
C ASN A 558 -5.53 -31.96 -8.42
N LYS A 559 -4.97 -32.73 -7.47
CA LYS A 559 -3.53 -32.80 -7.22
C LYS A 559 -2.74 -33.20 -8.46
N GLU A 560 -3.15 -34.26 -9.15
CA GLU A 560 -2.40 -34.81 -10.30
C GLU A 560 -2.25 -33.78 -11.41
N LYS A 561 -3.35 -33.12 -11.78
CA LYS A 561 -3.35 -32.08 -12.81
C LYS A 561 -2.47 -30.90 -12.41
N GLU A 562 -2.62 -30.38 -11.19
CA GLU A 562 -1.88 -29.19 -10.77
C GLU A 562 -0.38 -29.50 -10.57
N VAL A 563 -0.01 -30.69 -10.07
CA VAL A 563 1.39 -31.17 -10.02
C VAL A 563 2.01 -31.23 -11.41
N SER A 564 1.29 -31.80 -12.38
CA SER A 564 1.74 -31.86 -13.77
C SER A 564 1.99 -30.46 -14.35
N GLN A 565 1.11 -29.50 -14.09
CA GLN A 565 1.26 -28.11 -14.55
C GLN A 565 2.45 -27.40 -13.88
N ILE A 566 2.63 -27.59 -12.57
CA ILE A 566 3.75 -27.03 -11.81
C ILE A 566 5.09 -27.53 -12.34
N LEU A 567 5.23 -28.85 -12.54
CA LEU A 567 6.47 -29.44 -13.05
C LEU A 567 6.75 -29.00 -14.49
N THR A 568 5.72 -29.00 -15.34
CA THR A 568 5.86 -28.52 -16.74
C THR A 568 6.33 -27.07 -16.78
N HIS A 569 5.77 -26.19 -15.94
CA HIS A 569 6.20 -24.79 -15.85
C HIS A 569 7.63 -24.65 -15.34
N ALA A 570 8.04 -25.50 -14.39
CA ALA A 570 9.41 -25.58 -13.89
C ALA A 570 10.42 -26.17 -14.90
N GLY A 571 9.93 -26.71 -16.03
CA GLY A 571 10.76 -27.42 -17.00
C GLY A 571 11.25 -28.78 -16.50
N LEU A 572 10.48 -29.40 -15.61
CA LEU A 572 10.73 -30.69 -14.96
C LEU A 572 9.71 -31.73 -15.43
N ARG A 573 10.08 -33.01 -15.39
CA ARG A 573 9.19 -34.13 -15.72
C ARG A 573 8.67 -34.78 -14.45
N SER A 574 7.49 -35.40 -14.48
CA SER A 574 7.05 -36.22 -13.34
C SER A 574 8.03 -37.37 -13.11
N ASP A 575 8.40 -37.60 -11.84
CA ASP A 575 9.20 -38.72 -11.39
C ASP A 575 8.47 -39.55 -10.32
N ALA A 576 8.97 -40.77 -10.05
CA ALA A 576 8.32 -41.70 -9.14
C ALA A 576 8.26 -41.19 -7.69
N ARG A 577 9.25 -40.40 -7.24
CA ARG A 577 9.31 -39.88 -5.87
C ARG A 577 8.26 -38.81 -5.65
N VAL A 578 8.03 -37.96 -6.65
CA VAL A 578 6.96 -36.97 -6.62
C VAL A 578 5.60 -37.65 -6.64
N ASN A 579 5.40 -38.67 -7.46
CA ASN A 579 4.13 -39.40 -7.50
C ASN A 579 3.83 -40.10 -6.18
N GLU A 580 4.82 -40.79 -5.60
CA GLU A 580 4.72 -41.42 -4.28
C GLU A 580 4.39 -40.39 -3.17
N TYR A 581 5.02 -39.21 -3.22
CA TYR A 581 4.69 -38.12 -2.31
C TYR A 581 3.24 -37.67 -2.48
N VAL A 582 2.80 -37.39 -3.71
CA VAL A 582 1.44 -36.89 -4.01
C VAL A 582 0.36 -37.88 -3.59
N GLU A 583 0.60 -39.19 -3.77
CA GLU A 583 -0.29 -40.27 -3.30
C GLU A 583 -0.38 -40.33 -1.77
N LYS A 584 0.75 -40.22 -1.07
CA LYS A 584 0.82 -40.31 0.39
C LYS A 584 0.31 -39.07 1.12
N VAL A 585 0.33 -37.91 0.46
CA VAL A 585 -0.12 -36.65 1.05
C VAL A 585 -1.63 -36.67 1.26
N GLN A 586 -2.03 -36.96 2.49
CA GLN A 586 -3.37 -36.69 3.00
C GLN A 586 -3.42 -35.24 3.50
N ILE A 587 -4.16 -34.39 2.78
CA ILE A 587 -4.44 -33.03 3.23
C ILE A 587 -5.59 -33.16 4.24
N ASP A 588 -5.39 -32.71 5.49
CA ASP A 588 -6.37 -32.81 6.57
C ASP A 588 -7.77 -32.38 6.07
N PRO A 589 -8.81 -33.23 6.22
CA PRO A 589 -10.17 -32.89 5.84
C PRO A 589 -10.65 -31.55 6.39
N LYS A 590 -10.18 -31.10 7.56
CA LYS A 590 -10.51 -29.79 8.14
C LYS A 590 -9.95 -28.61 7.33
N VAL A 591 -8.82 -28.78 6.66
CA VAL A 591 -8.26 -27.81 5.68
C VAL A 591 -9.14 -27.74 4.43
N THR A 592 -9.80 -28.84 4.06
CA THR A 592 -10.71 -28.93 2.91
C THR A 592 -12.18 -28.57 3.21
N ASN A 593 -12.64 -28.77 4.46
CA ASN A 593 -14.05 -28.64 4.87
C ASN A 593 -14.43 -27.23 5.32
N SER A 594 -13.47 -26.38 5.74
CA SER A 594 -13.76 -24.96 6.04
C SER A 594 -14.34 -24.21 4.83
N TRP A 595 -14.00 -24.67 3.62
CA TRP A 595 -14.57 -24.21 2.36
C TRP A 595 -15.99 -24.72 2.09
N LYS A 596 -16.31 -25.98 2.45
CA LYS A 596 -17.60 -26.63 2.17
C LYS A 596 -18.70 -26.26 3.19
N GLU A 597 -18.38 -26.14 4.48
CA GLU A 597 -19.36 -25.78 5.51
C GLU A 597 -19.91 -24.36 5.32
N ASN A 598 -19.09 -23.44 4.77
CA ASN A 598 -19.50 -22.08 4.42
C ASN A 598 -20.43 -21.99 3.20
N LEU A 599 -20.54 -23.06 2.39
CA LEU A 599 -21.49 -23.14 1.28
C LEU A 599 -22.85 -23.73 1.72
N GLN A 600 -22.87 -24.64 2.70
CA GLN A 600 -24.09 -25.31 3.17
C GLN A 600 -24.91 -24.49 4.18
N SER A 601 -24.29 -23.60 4.96
CA SER A 601 -25.00 -22.70 5.89
C SER A 601 -25.92 -21.65 5.20
N ARG A 602 -25.99 -21.64 3.87
CA ARG A 602 -26.88 -20.75 3.08
C ARG A 602 -28.21 -21.38 2.66
N LYS A 603 -28.46 -22.67 2.93
CA LYS A 603 -29.75 -23.31 2.62
C LYS A 603 -30.75 -23.34 3.79
N SER A 604 -30.37 -22.97 5.01
CA SER A 604 -31.23 -23.10 6.20
C SER A 604 -31.79 -21.80 6.80
N SER A 605 -31.65 -20.63 6.15
CA SER A 605 -32.22 -19.37 6.67
C SER A 605 -33.38 -18.78 5.85
N LYS A 606 -34.04 -19.59 5.03
CA LYS A 606 -35.43 -19.34 4.61
C LYS A 606 -36.35 -20.13 5.53
N ASN A 607 -36.74 -19.52 6.64
CA ASN A 607 -38.00 -19.73 7.37
C ASN A 607 -37.87 -19.02 8.71
N PHE A 608 -38.33 -17.78 8.77
CA PHE A 608 -39.08 -17.25 9.91
C PHE A 608 -39.87 -16.05 9.39
N SER A 609 -41.04 -16.39 8.86
CA SER A 609 -42.19 -15.52 8.65
C SER A 609 -43.05 -15.58 9.90
N SER A 610 -43.14 -14.47 10.63
CA SER A 610 -44.29 -13.99 11.43
C SER A 610 -43.84 -12.76 12.19
#